data_AF-A0A6N2EUI2-F1
#
_entry.id   AF-A0A6N2EUI2-F1
#
_cell.length_a   1.000
_cell.length_b   1.000
_cell.length_c   1.000
_cell.angle_alpha   90.00
_cell.angle_beta   90.00
_cell.angle_gamma   90.00
#
_symmetry.space_group_name_H-M   'P 1'
#
loop_
_entity.id
_entity.type
_entity.pdbx_description
1 polymer ?
#
loop_
_entity_poly.entity_id
_entity_poly.type
_entity_poly.pdbx_seq_one_letter_code
_entity_poly.pdbx_strand_id
1 'polypeptide(L)'
;MPARPSLRRLSALALLASAAGLALVGAGHAASTQEGRPVQEGRPAQDQPEDRPVPAINMGDMLAGAIRSVPGCYGVELAQTQSGKSVIMAWFEDKEAVMRWYRHPMHRGLMGRSGGAGDRTPLEHVPDDAKNLMVVATITMSDDGTQIPGFPMPIRQISIETYQSMPTGISLNGRLSPSSMKIPNLEDHSVELTGPGR
;
A
#
# COMPACT_ATOMS: atom_id res chain seq x y z
N MET A 1 6.87 -43.03 31.66
CA MET A 1 8.09 -42.22 31.45
C MET A 1 7.81 -40.79 31.89
N PRO A 2 8.71 -40.17 32.67
CA PRO A 2 8.49 -38.89 33.32
C PRO A 2 8.63 -37.70 32.36
N ALA A 3 7.85 -36.65 32.61
CA ALA A 3 8.02 -35.32 32.03
C ALA A 3 9.17 -34.55 32.71
N ARG A 4 9.85 -33.68 31.95
CA ARG A 4 10.48 -32.39 32.31
C ARG A 4 11.64 -32.08 31.33
N PRO A 5 12.12 -30.83 31.19
CA PRO A 5 11.45 -29.53 31.34
C PRO A 5 11.81 -28.53 30.21
N SER A 6 11.07 -27.42 30.19
CA SER A 6 11.42 -26.17 29.52
C SER A 6 12.72 -25.56 30.05
N LEU A 7 13.49 -24.90 29.18
CA LEU A 7 14.42 -23.83 29.57
C LEU A 7 14.26 -22.64 28.63
N ARG A 8 13.50 -21.65 29.10
CA ARG A 8 13.71 -20.24 28.81
C ARG A 8 15.03 -19.81 29.46
N ARG A 9 15.77 -18.92 28.79
CA ARG A 9 16.72 -17.89 29.27
C ARG A 9 17.39 -17.31 28.01
N LEU A 10 17.69 -16.03 27.82
CA LEU A 10 17.53 -14.79 28.56
C LEU A 10 17.78 -13.66 27.53
N SER A 11 17.07 -12.56 27.70
CA SER A 11 17.35 -11.27 27.05
C SER A 11 18.74 -10.74 27.44
N ALA A 12 19.39 -9.97 26.56
CA ALA A 12 20.08 -8.72 26.91
C ALA A 12 20.83 -8.05 25.74
N LEU A 13 20.57 -6.74 25.62
CA LEU A 13 21.46 -5.62 25.30
C LEU A 13 22.09 -5.48 23.89
N ALA A 14 21.47 -4.56 23.14
CA ALA A 14 22.02 -3.25 22.72
C ALA A 14 23.53 -3.12 22.42
N LEU A 15 23.85 -2.57 21.24
CA LEU A 15 24.76 -1.43 21.09
C LEU A 15 24.62 -0.76 19.71
N LEU A 16 24.30 0.53 19.74
CA LEU A 16 24.43 1.50 18.65
C LEU A 16 25.92 1.74 18.36
N ALA A 17 26.26 1.89 17.08
CA ALA A 17 27.43 2.65 16.67
C ALA A 17 27.18 3.29 15.31
N SER A 18 26.90 4.60 15.33
CA SER A 18 27.00 5.49 14.19
C SER A 18 28.47 5.84 13.94
N ALA A 19 28.90 5.86 12.68
CA ALA A 19 30.14 6.51 12.28
C ALA A 19 29.95 7.21 10.94
N ALA A 20 29.90 8.54 10.99
CA ALA A 20 30.07 9.42 9.87
C ALA A 20 31.56 9.45 9.46
N GLY A 21 31.84 9.31 8.17
CA GLY A 21 33.17 9.43 7.59
C GLY A 21 33.19 10.49 6.49
N LEU A 22 33.81 11.62 6.79
CA LEU A 22 34.11 12.74 5.91
C LEU A 22 35.51 12.50 5.28
N ALA A 23 35.67 12.66 3.96
CA ALA A 23 36.97 12.85 3.29
C ALA A 23 36.74 13.62 1.98
N LEU A 24 37.01 14.93 1.93
CA LEU A 24 38.26 15.62 1.53
C LEU A 24 38.61 15.59 0.03
N VAL A 25 38.40 16.76 -0.59
CA VAL A 25 39.20 17.52 -1.58
C VAL A 25 40.13 16.78 -2.55
N GLY A 26 39.92 17.01 -3.85
CA GLY A 26 40.94 16.90 -4.89
C GLY A 26 40.65 17.86 -6.04
N ALA A 27 41.46 18.92 -6.17
CA ALA A 27 41.48 19.84 -7.30
C ALA A 27 42.37 19.31 -8.42
N GLY A 28 41.98 19.50 -9.69
CA GLY A 28 42.81 19.18 -10.85
C GLY A 28 42.22 19.77 -12.13
N HIS A 29 42.87 20.80 -12.66
CA HIS A 29 42.53 21.48 -13.90
C HIS A 29 42.84 20.61 -15.13
N ALA A 30 41.97 20.63 -16.14
CA ALA A 30 42.38 20.55 -17.54
C ALA A 30 41.33 21.25 -18.41
N ALA A 31 41.71 22.41 -18.93
CA ALA A 31 40.99 23.12 -19.98
C ALA A 31 41.14 22.36 -21.31
N SER A 32 40.04 22.14 -22.01
CA SER A 32 40.02 21.82 -23.43
C SER A 32 39.24 22.92 -24.15
N THR A 33 39.99 23.90 -24.65
CA THR A 33 39.56 24.79 -25.71
C THR A 33 39.39 23.96 -26.98
N GLN A 34 38.20 23.93 -27.56
CA GLN A 34 38.04 23.52 -28.96
C GLN A 34 37.15 24.51 -29.70
N GLU A 35 37.74 25.02 -30.77
CA GLU A 35 37.27 26.03 -31.71
C GLU A 35 35.92 25.75 -32.36
N GLY A 36 35.14 26.82 -32.48
CA GLY A 36 34.61 27.30 -33.76
C GLY A 36 33.87 26.30 -34.64
N ARG A 37 32.53 26.31 -34.55
CA ARG A 37 31.64 25.96 -35.66
C ARG A 37 30.48 26.94 -35.77
N PRO A 38 30.01 27.22 -37.00
CA PRO A 38 29.31 28.45 -37.35
C PRO A 38 27.86 28.48 -36.87
N VAL A 39 27.39 29.70 -36.62
CA VAL A 39 25.99 30.06 -36.37
C VAL A 39 25.13 29.60 -37.55
N GLN A 40 24.20 28.68 -37.29
CA GLN A 40 23.14 28.32 -38.24
C GLN A 40 21.89 29.14 -37.90
N GLU A 41 21.59 30.07 -38.78
CA GLU A 41 20.45 30.96 -38.80
C GLU A 41 19.16 30.18 -39.16
N GLY A 42 18.10 30.39 -38.36
CA GLY A 42 16.69 30.24 -38.76
C GLY A 42 16.19 28.87 -39.25
N ARG A 43 15.72 28.02 -38.32
CA ARG A 43 14.60 27.10 -38.59
C ARG A 43 13.44 27.41 -37.64
N PRO A 44 12.19 27.52 -38.13
CA PRO A 44 11.04 27.67 -37.26
C PRO A 44 10.92 26.43 -36.37
N ALA A 45 10.67 26.67 -35.08
CA ALA A 45 10.45 25.64 -34.09
C ALA A 45 9.33 24.70 -34.59
N GLN A 46 9.72 23.49 -35.02
CA GLN A 46 8.77 22.39 -35.12
C GLN A 46 8.36 22.07 -33.70
N ASP A 47 7.05 22.12 -33.43
CA ASP A 47 6.44 21.66 -32.18
C ASP A 47 7.02 20.28 -31.84
N GLN A 48 7.94 20.27 -30.86
CA GLN A 48 8.29 19.03 -30.20
C GLN A 48 7.01 18.60 -29.46
N PRO A 49 6.48 17.39 -29.69
CA PRO A 49 5.44 16.88 -28.82
C PRO A 49 6.01 16.94 -27.40
N GLU A 50 5.38 17.74 -26.54
CA GLU A 50 5.71 17.80 -25.13
C GLU A 50 5.84 16.37 -24.64
N ASP A 51 7.04 16.02 -24.22
CA ASP A 51 7.34 14.81 -23.46
C ASP A 51 6.69 14.99 -22.09
N ARG A 52 5.34 14.98 -22.06
CA ARG A 52 4.60 14.96 -20.81
C ARG A 52 4.99 13.65 -20.15
N PRO A 53 5.56 13.68 -18.93
CA PRO A 53 5.78 12.46 -18.19
C PRO A 53 4.46 11.72 -18.14
N VAL A 54 4.38 10.57 -18.81
CA VAL A 54 3.29 9.62 -18.56
C VAL A 54 3.41 9.32 -17.07
N PRO A 55 2.40 9.65 -16.24
CA PRO A 55 2.53 9.50 -14.81
C PRO A 55 2.88 8.04 -14.53
N ALA A 56 3.99 7.82 -13.83
CA ALA A 56 4.41 6.49 -13.42
C ALA A 56 3.23 5.87 -12.66
N ILE A 57 2.59 4.88 -13.28
CA ILE A 57 1.41 4.24 -12.69
C ILE A 57 1.87 3.53 -11.42
N ASN A 58 1.51 4.08 -10.26
CA ASN A 58 1.81 3.48 -8.96
C ASN A 58 0.97 2.20 -8.80
N MET A 59 1.62 1.07 -8.51
CA MET A 59 0.94 -0.21 -8.31
C MET A 59 -0.12 -0.13 -7.19
N GLY A 60 0.14 0.62 -6.12
CA GLY A 60 -0.83 0.84 -5.05
C GLY A 60 -2.12 1.47 -5.57
N ASP A 61 -2.00 2.46 -6.44
CA ASP A 61 -3.15 3.13 -7.08
C ASP A 61 -3.88 2.21 -8.06
N MET A 62 -3.17 1.36 -8.81
CA MET A 62 -3.82 0.35 -9.66
C MET A 62 -4.60 -0.68 -8.85
N LEU A 63 -4.00 -1.22 -7.79
CA LEU A 63 -4.66 -2.20 -6.93
C LEU A 63 -5.88 -1.56 -6.26
N ALA A 64 -5.74 -0.34 -5.73
CA ALA A 64 -6.85 0.41 -5.17
C ALA A 64 -7.94 0.69 -6.21
N GLY A 65 -7.58 1.09 -7.43
CA GLY A 65 -8.51 1.30 -8.54
C GLY A 65 -9.30 0.05 -8.90
N ALA A 66 -8.62 -1.10 -9.00
CA ALA A 66 -9.26 -2.39 -9.26
C ALA A 66 -10.20 -2.84 -8.13
N ILE A 67 -9.89 -2.50 -6.88
CA ILE A 67 -10.78 -2.77 -5.76
C ILE A 67 -12.01 -1.86 -5.80
N ARG A 68 -11.82 -0.55 -6.05
CA ARG A 68 -12.93 0.42 -6.16
C ARG A 68 -13.90 0.08 -7.28
N SER A 69 -13.46 -0.59 -8.35
CA SER A 69 -14.34 -1.03 -9.44
C SER A 69 -15.24 -2.22 -9.10
N VAL A 70 -15.06 -2.86 -7.94
CA VAL A 70 -15.88 -4.00 -7.53
C VAL A 70 -17.27 -3.51 -7.06
N PRO A 71 -18.38 -4.01 -7.65
CA PRO A 71 -19.71 -3.72 -7.15
C PRO A 71 -19.86 -4.14 -5.68
N GLY A 72 -20.31 -3.19 -4.86
CA GLY A 72 -20.41 -3.35 -3.40
C GLY A 72 -19.19 -2.88 -2.61
N CYS A 73 -18.15 -2.34 -3.27
CA CYS A 73 -17.07 -1.63 -2.57
C CYS A 73 -17.53 -0.22 -2.17
N TYR A 74 -17.48 0.10 -0.88
CA TYR A 74 -17.79 1.44 -0.35
C TYR A 74 -16.67 2.45 -0.60
N GLY A 75 -15.42 1.99 -0.68
CA GLY A 75 -14.25 2.84 -0.84
C GLY A 75 -12.95 2.11 -0.49
N VAL A 76 -11.83 2.77 -0.81
CA VAL A 76 -10.48 2.26 -0.56
C VAL A 76 -9.59 3.40 -0.11
N GLU A 77 -8.84 3.16 0.96
CA GLU A 77 -7.82 4.04 1.51
C GLU A 77 -6.43 3.41 1.39
N LEU A 78 -5.44 4.23 1.04
CA LEU A 78 -4.04 3.83 0.99
C LEU A 78 -3.28 4.51 2.12
N ALA A 79 -2.46 3.74 2.83
CA ALA A 79 -1.66 4.26 3.93
C ALA A 79 -0.28 3.59 3.99
N GLN A 80 0.62 4.15 4.79
CA GLN A 80 1.87 3.51 5.17
C GLN A 80 1.93 3.43 6.69
N THR A 81 2.28 2.26 7.22
CA THR A 81 2.50 2.10 8.66
C THR A 81 3.83 2.73 9.07
N GLN A 82 3.97 3.09 10.35
CA GLN A 82 5.26 3.50 10.92
C GLN A 82 6.34 2.41 10.78
N SER A 83 5.93 1.14 10.71
CA SER A 83 6.81 0.00 10.43
C SER A 83 7.17 -0.18 8.95
N GLY A 84 6.78 0.76 8.08
CA GLY A 84 7.14 0.77 6.67
C GLY A 84 6.28 -0.11 5.76
N LYS A 85 5.19 -0.69 6.24
CA LYS A 85 4.28 -1.50 5.42
C LYS A 85 3.37 -0.58 4.60
N SER A 86 3.20 -0.87 3.31
CA SER A 86 2.12 -0.29 2.51
C SER A 86 0.81 -0.98 2.87
N VAL A 87 -0.26 -0.22 3.06
CA VAL A 87 -1.57 -0.71 3.50
C VAL A 87 -2.64 -0.29 2.51
N ILE A 88 -3.48 -1.24 2.12
CA ILE A 88 -4.72 -1.00 1.39
C ILE A 88 -5.87 -1.40 2.32
N MET A 89 -6.71 -0.45 2.68
CA MET A 89 -7.94 -0.71 3.44
C MET A 89 -9.11 -0.55 2.48
N ALA A 90 -9.92 -1.59 2.34
CA ALA A 90 -11.07 -1.59 1.44
C ALA A 90 -12.34 -2.01 2.18
N TRP A 91 -13.40 -1.23 2.05
CA TRP A 91 -14.68 -1.51 2.69
C TRP A 91 -15.67 -2.06 1.67
N PHE A 92 -16.44 -3.06 2.09
CA PHE A 92 -17.40 -3.78 1.27
C PHE A 92 -18.74 -3.91 1.98
N GLU A 93 -19.82 -3.93 1.20
CA GLU A 93 -21.18 -4.07 1.69
C GLU A 93 -21.39 -5.39 2.44
N ASP A 94 -20.86 -6.49 1.90
CA ASP A 94 -21.04 -7.84 2.42
C ASP A 94 -20.00 -8.85 1.88
N LYS A 95 -20.15 -10.10 2.31
CA LYS A 95 -19.31 -11.24 1.89
C LYS A 95 -19.28 -11.42 0.36
N GLU A 96 -20.41 -11.24 -0.33
CA GLU A 96 -20.47 -11.41 -1.78
C GLU A 96 -19.66 -10.36 -2.53
N ALA A 97 -19.68 -9.10 -2.07
CA ALA A 97 -18.82 -8.07 -2.64
C ALA A 97 -17.32 -8.38 -2.46
N VAL A 98 -16.91 -8.90 -1.30
CA VAL A 98 -15.53 -9.37 -1.11
C VAL A 98 -15.21 -10.56 -2.02
N MET A 99 -16.15 -11.50 -2.21
CA MET A 99 -15.98 -12.63 -3.13
C MET A 99 -15.87 -12.19 -4.60
N ARG A 100 -16.59 -11.15 -5.02
CA ARG A 100 -16.40 -10.53 -6.34
C ARG A 100 -14.99 -9.98 -6.50
N TRP A 101 -14.43 -9.36 -5.45
CA TRP A 101 -13.04 -8.93 -5.44
C TRP A 101 -12.06 -10.11 -5.54
N TYR A 102 -12.24 -11.18 -4.77
CA TYR A 102 -11.40 -12.40 -4.88
C TYR A 102 -11.36 -12.97 -6.30
N ARG A 103 -12.50 -12.89 -7.01
CA ARG A 103 -12.68 -13.36 -8.39
C ARG A 103 -12.23 -12.33 -9.44
N HIS A 104 -11.95 -11.08 -9.04
CA HIS A 104 -11.56 -10.01 -9.96
C HIS A 104 -10.27 -10.38 -10.71
N PRO A 105 -10.17 -10.13 -12.04
CA PRO A 105 -9.01 -10.54 -12.83
C PRO A 105 -7.68 -10.02 -12.29
N MET A 106 -7.65 -8.78 -11.78
CA MET A 106 -6.45 -8.21 -11.16
C MET A 106 -6.00 -9.00 -9.92
N HIS A 107 -6.95 -9.35 -9.02
CA HIS A 107 -6.63 -10.10 -7.80
C HIS A 107 -6.17 -11.53 -8.15
N ARG A 108 -6.88 -12.22 -9.04
CA ARG A 108 -6.49 -13.56 -9.51
C ARG A 108 -5.15 -13.56 -10.23
N GLY A 109 -4.87 -12.55 -11.04
CA GLY A 109 -3.59 -12.40 -11.73
C GLY A 109 -2.43 -12.20 -10.74
N LEU A 110 -2.66 -11.43 -9.67
CA LEU A 110 -1.68 -11.21 -8.63
C LEU A 110 -1.43 -12.48 -7.80
N MET A 111 -2.49 -13.15 -7.32
CA MET A 111 -2.37 -14.37 -6.50
C MET A 111 -1.94 -15.60 -7.30
N GLY A 112 -2.28 -15.68 -8.58
CA GLY A 112 -1.81 -16.76 -9.46
C GLY A 112 -0.29 -16.73 -9.63
N ARG A 113 0.33 -15.55 -9.55
CA ARG A 113 1.79 -15.37 -9.61
C ARG A 113 2.50 -15.76 -8.32
N SER A 114 1.81 -15.80 -7.18
CA SER A 114 2.39 -16.14 -5.87
C SER A 114 2.48 -17.64 -5.59
N GLY A 115 2.18 -18.50 -6.57
CA GLY A 115 2.02 -19.94 -6.35
C GLY A 115 0.62 -20.36 -5.87
N GLY A 116 -0.36 -19.46 -5.92
CA GLY A 116 -1.75 -19.72 -5.57
C GLY A 116 -2.07 -19.54 -4.09
N ALA A 117 -3.33 -19.16 -3.80
CA ALA A 117 -3.92 -19.42 -2.50
C ALA A 117 -4.20 -20.93 -2.45
N GLY A 118 -3.78 -21.63 -1.39
CA GLY A 118 -3.98 -23.08 -1.26
C GLY A 118 -5.46 -23.50 -1.33
N ASP A 119 -5.76 -24.79 -1.14
CA ASP A 119 -7.09 -25.41 -1.37
C ASP A 119 -8.25 -24.87 -0.51
N ARG A 120 -8.05 -23.80 0.25
CA ARG A 120 -9.07 -23.19 1.11
C ARG A 120 -9.96 -22.25 0.31
N THR A 121 -11.25 -22.37 0.54
CA THR A 121 -12.24 -21.44 -0.01
C THR A 121 -12.09 -20.09 0.69
N PRO A 122 -11.91 -18.97 -0.02
CA PRO A 122 -11.88 -17.65 0.59
C PRO A 122 -13.15 -17.39 1.41
N LEU A 123 -12.98 -16.81 2.61
CA LEU A 123 -14.08 -16.41 3.50
C LEU A 123 -15.01 -17.56 3.95
N GLU A 124 -14.55 -18.81 3.94
CA GLU A 124 -15.33 -19.99 4.36
C GLU A 124 -15.99 -19.82 5.74
N HIS A 125 -15.30 -19.14 6.66
CA HIS A 125 -15.78 -18.94 8.03
C HIS A 125 -16.44 -17.58 8.28
N VAL A 126 -16.64 -16.77 7.24
CA VAL A 126 -17.39 -15.51 7.36
C VAL A 126 -18.89 -15.82 7.19
N PRO A 127 -19.78 -15.37 8.10
CA PRO A 127 -21.21 -15.53 7.94
C PRO A 127 -21.73 -14.94 6.63
N ASP A 128 -22.73 -15.57 6.01
CA ASP A 128 -23.27 -15.12 4.72
C ASP A 128 -24.05 -13.80 4.83
N ASP A 129 -24.62 -13.53 6.00
CA ASP A 129 -25.31 -12.28 6.33
C ASP A 129 -24.36 -11.18 6.84
N ALA A 130 -23.05 -11.45 6.88
CA ALA A 130 -22.06 -10.48 7.34
C ALA A 130 -22.09 -9.24 6.46
N LYS A 131 -22.41 -8.10 7.07
CA LYS A 131 -22.36 -6.77 6.45
C LYS A 131 -21.15 -5.99 6.92
N ASN A 132 -20.82 -4.93 6.20
CA ASN A 132 -19.83 -3.95 6.63
C ASN A 132 -18.44 -4.58 6.85
N LEU A 133 -17.97 -5.31 5.84
CA LEU A 133 -16.66 -5.96 5.87
C LEU A 133 -15.57 -4.97 5.46
N MET A 134 -14.41 -5.09 6.09
CA MET A 134 -13.19 -4.39 5.72
C MET A 134 -12.11 -5.41 5.43
N VAL A 135 -11.49 -5.32 4.26
CA VAL A 135 -10.28 -6.06 3.95
C VAL A 135 -9.09 -5.14 4.13
N VAL A 136 -8.08 -5.61 4.86
CA VAL A 136 -6.79 -4.94 5.00
C VAL A 136 -5.74 -5.79 4.32
N ALA A 137 -5.17 -5.27 3.23
CA ALA A 137 -4.00 -5.85 2.60
C ALA A 137 -2.75 -5.08 3.02
N THR A 138 -1.75 -5.76 3.57
CA THR A 138 -0.45 -5.16 3.89
C THR A 138 0.64 -5.76 3.02
N ILE A 139 1.48 -4.90 2.46
CA ILE A 139 2.60 -5.27 1.60
C ILE A 139 3.88 -4.75 2.24
N THR A 140 4.86 -5.63 2.41
CA THR A 140 6.21 -5.26 2.84
C THR A 140 7.16 -5.51 1.69
N MET A 141 7.86 -4.46 1.25
CA MET A 141 8.92 -4.58 0.26
C MET A 141 10.16 -5.22 0.89
N SER A 142 10.95 -5.88 0.06
CA SER A 142 12.29 -6.38 0.35
C SER A 142 13.30 -5.31 -0.04
N ASP A 143 14.26 -5.12 0.85
CA ASP A 143 15.46 -4.29 0.70
C ASP A 143 16.75 -5.12 0.64
N ASP A 144 16.63 -6.43 0.89
CA ASP A 144 17.72 -7.40 1.04
C ASP A 144 17.76 -8.46 -0.07
N GLY A 145 16.85 -8.37 -1.05
CA GLY A 145 16.71 -9.33 -2.14
C GLY A 145 15.86 -10.56 -1.80
N THR A 146 15.39 -10.70 -0.56
CA THR A 146 14.45 -11.76 -0.14
C THR A 146 13.05 -11.46 -0.66
N GLN A 147 12.70 -11.97 -1.86
CA GLN A 147 11.37 -11.77 -2.47
C GLN A 147 10.56 -13.06 -2.59
N ILE A 148 9.24 -12.93 -2.56
CA ILE A 148 8.30 -14.01 -2.91
C ILE A 148 8.48 -14.32 -4.41
N PRO A 149 8.79 -15.57 -4.79
CA PRO A 149 8.93 -15.94 -6.20
C PRO A 149 7.66 -15.63 -7.02
N GLY A 150 7.85 -15.16 -8.25
CA GLY A 150 6.77 -14.92 -9.21
C GLY A 150 6.11 -13.54 -9.15
N PHE A 151 6.33 -12.75 -8.10
CA PHE A 151 5.90 -11.35 -8.10
C PHE A 151 6.80 -10.47 -8.98
N PRO A 152 6.24 -9.48 -9.70
CA PRO A 152 7.02 -8.55 -10.53
C PRO A 152 7.77 -7.48 -9.72
N MET A 153 7.68 -7.53 -8.38
CA MET A 153 8.24 -6.54 -7.45
C MET A 153 8.89 -7.27 -6.28
N PRO A 154 9.89 -6.66 -5.61
CA PRO A 154 10.58 -7.26 -4.49
C PRO A 154 9.68 -7.23 -3.25
N ILE A 155 8.65 -8.06 -3.21
CA ILE A 155 7.73 -8.17 -2.06
C ILE A 155 8.23 -9.31 -1.19
N ARG A 156 8.53 -9.05 0.09
CA ARG A 156 8.86 -10.10 1.06
C ARG A 156 7.65 -10.61 1.84
N GLN A 157 6.59 -9.81 1.93
CA GLN A 157 5.39 -10.17 2.68
C GLN A 157 4.13 -9.56 2.04
N ILE A 158 3.08 -10.37 1.95
CA ILE A 158 1.70 -9.92 1.75
C ILE A 158 0.86 -10.54 2.87
N SER A 159 0.04 -9.74 3.54
CA SER A 159 -1.05 -10.23 4.40
C SER A 159 -2.37 -9.69 3.86
N ILE A 160 -3.42 -10.51 3.85
CA ILE A 160 -4.78 -10.11 3.50
C ILE A 160 -5.68 -10.61 4.63
N GLU A 161 -6.27 -9.68 5.35
CA GLU A 161 -7.07 -9.96 6.54
C GLU A 161 -8.45 -9.32 6.39
N THR A 162 -9.48 -10.03 6.86
CA THR A 162 -10.88 -9.55 6.80
C THR A 162 -11.37 -9.24 8.20
N TYR A 163 -11.97 -8.06 8.35
CA TYR A 163 -12.52 -7.51 9.57
C TYR A 163 -14.00 -7.17 9.35
N GLN A 164 -14.79 -7.17 10.41
CA GLN A 164 -16.18 -6.70 10.37
C GLN A 164 -16.34 -5.54 11.34
N SER A 165 -16.99 -4.46 10.90
CA SER A 165 -17.34 -3.37 11.81
C SER A 165 -18.42 -3.82 12.79
N MET A 166 -18.16 -3.61 14.08
CA MET A 166 -19.16 -3.81 15.12
C MET A 166 -20.27 -2.74 15.01
N PRO A 167 -21.51 -3.04 15.43
CA PRO A 167 -22.65 -2.11 15.36
C PRO A 167 -22.64 -1.11 16.53
N THR A 168 -21.53 -0.41 16.71
CA THR A 168 -21.33 0.63 17.73
C THR A 168 -20.10 1.48 17.39
N GLY A 169 -19.97 2.64 18.03
CA GLY A 169 -18.76 3.45 18.01
C GLY A 169 -19.09 4.94 18.13
N ILE A 170 -18.03 5.74 18.09
CA ILE A 170 -18.11 7.19 18.10
C ILE A 170 -17.28 7.75 16.95
N SER A 171 -17.78 8.80 16.31
CA SER A 171 -17.05 9.63 15.35
C SER A 171 -17.14 11.09 15.76
N LEU A 172 -16.05 11.82 15.54
CA LEU A 172 -15.93 13.24 15.86
C LEU A 172 -15.23 13.92 14.68
N ASN A 173 -15.96 14.76 13.95
CA ASN A 173 -15.47 15.49 12.78
C ASN A 173 -14.93 14.57 11.67
N GLY A 174 -15.58 13.42 11.49
CA GLY A 174 -15.21 12.43 10.51
C GLY A 174 -14.83 11.08 11.11
N ARG A 175 -14.46 10.15 10.23
CA ARG A 175 -14.18 8.76 10.56
C ARG A 175 -13.32 8.13 9.47
N LEU A 176 -12.73 6.98 9.78
CA LEU A 176 -11.91 6.23 8.83
C LEU A 176 -12.74 5.57 7.73
N SER A 177 -13.92 5.02 8.05
CA SER A 177 -14.77 4.34 7.07
C SER A 177 -15.49 5.32 6.15
N PRO A 178 -15.70 4.98 4.86
CA PRO A 178 -16.42 5.84 3.92
C PRO A 178 -17.81 6.23 4.42
N SER A 179 -18.28 7.46 4.15
CA SER A 179 -19.60 7.99 4.57
C SER A 179 -20.80 7.18 4.02
N SER A 180 -20.59 6.50 2.89
CA SER A 180 -21.53 5.57 2.24
C SER A 180 -21.80 4.31 3.07
N MET A 181 -20.83 3.84 3.84
CA MET A 181 -20.94 2.68 4.71
C MET A 181 -21.74 3.04 5.97
N LYS A 182 -22.91 2.42 6.17
CA LYS A 182 -23.73 2.68 7.36
C LYS A 182 -23.38 1.71 8.48
N ILE A 183 -22.83 2.24 9.58
CA ILE A 183 -22.54 1.48 10.79
C ILE A 183 -23.70 1.68 11.76
N PRO A 184 -24.44 0.63 12.14
CA PRO A 184 -25.53 0.75 13.10
C PRO A 184 -25.02 1.30 14.44
N ASN A 185 -25.81 2.17 15.08
CA ASN A 185 -25.51 2.78 16.39
C ASN A 185 -24.16 3.51 16.47
N LEU A 186 -23.61 3.96 15.34
CA LEU A 186 -22.47 4.87 15.35
C LEU A 186 -22.95 6.26 15.75
N GLU A 187 -22.43 6.77 16.86
CA GLU A 187 -22.69 8.14 17.29
C GLU A 187 -21.79 9.11 16.51
N ASP A 188 -22.39 10.15 15.96
CA ASP A 188 -21.68 11.22 15.26
C ASP A 188 -21.80 12.51 16.08
N HIS A 189 -20.67 12.95 16.63
CA HIS A 189 -20.55 14.17 17.44
C HIS A 189 -19.85 15.28 16.65
N SER A 190 -19.94 15.28 15.32
CA SER A 190 -19.34 16.31 14.48
C SER A 190 -19.88 17.71 14.84
N VAL A 191 -18.97 18.65 15.00
CA VAL A 191 -19.27 20.05 15.30
C VAL A 191 -18.85 20.93 14.13
N GLU A 192 -19.53 22.06 13.94
CA GLU A 192 -19.07 23.08 13.01
C GLU A 192 -17.77 23.70 13.54
N LEU A 193 -16.65 23.41 12.88
CA LEU A 193 -15.36 23.97 13.24
C LEU A 193 -15.32 25.45 12.83
N THR A 194 -15.49 26.34 13.80
CA THR A 194 -15.29 27.78 13.61
C THR A 194 -13.80 28.11 13.72
N GLY A 195 -13.15 28.31 12.58
CA GLY A 195 -11.75 28.75 12.49
C GLY A 195 -11.43 29.31 11.10
N PRO A 196 -10.43 30.19 10.96
CA PRO A 196 -10.00 30.65 9.64
C PRO A 196 -9.53 29.43 8.85
N GLY A 197 -10.24 29.10 7.78
CA GLY A 197 -9.90 27.98 6.91
C GLY A 197 -8.44 28.06 6.50
N ARG A 198 -7.70 26.97 6.70
CA ARG A 198 -6.34 26.80 6.20
C ARG A 198 -6.35 26.50 4.72
#